data_AF-A0A0K1P639-F1
#
_entry.id   AF-A0A0K1P639-F1
#
_cell.length_a   1.000
_cell.length_b   1.000
_cell.length_c   1.000
_cell.angle_alpha   90.00
_cell.angle_beta   90.00
_cell.angle_gamma   90.00
#
_symmetry.space_group_name_H-M   'P 1'
#
loop_
_entity.id
_entity.type
_entity.pdbx_description
1 polymer ?
#
loop_
_entity_poly.entity_id
_entity_poly.type
_entity_poly.pdbx_seq_one_letter_code
_entity_poly.pdbx_strand_id
1 'polypeptide(L)'
;MKKIIYEIVFITIMAFLYYLYSSWVDKFDTNELIYKIFSPFKLLILASIFSIFYGAIKTILFYNIKNLKDYKKNLRNNILFEFEITIKYLKDLKNSLDLGDTNKIKLNIKEYNSIKYKPIYLNLLIDEVTTRILSDHDYSDLIQSCNLVIRNIENTFEKEKSRMSHKKSESFFILKRVNEYYNINSWFVISFFLSIHNKDVHSHEYEVNKWKITSLYVSRFSYFLYPAFIFSLILYLSISIVFNVTEIPLNRFFYGTFPISVFLISTILFIINLILNKKKYNIKIFWLHLSIYLIFIFFIFIDMFLNVILSPIMKSSDDWYESDLITFLCYLVYIVLSTMLLSYIFTSILELIEYKKINWINLIFNIFLPLTIFINSTILNYLSVNDTNSNKLYLINFLIIFIYWLFSLITSKYIFKE
;
A
#
# COMPACT_ATOMS: atom_id res chain seq x y z
N MET A 1 -4.14 -5.83 3.58
CA MET A 1 -4.40 -4.81 2.52
C MET A 1 -5.89 -4.63 2.22
N LYS A 2 -6.71 -5.68 2.27
CA LYS A 2 -8.17 -5.64 1.99
C LYS A 2 -8.96 -4.60 2.78
N LYS A 3 -8.63 -4.35 4.06
CA LYS A 3 -9.26 -3.30 4.87
C LYS A 3 -9.14 -1.89 4.24
N ILE A 4 -7.95 -1.55 3.74
CA ILE A 4 -7.70 -0.25 3.10
C ILE A 4 -8.49 -0.14 1.79
N ILE A 5 -8.58 -1.25 1.03
CA ILE A 5 -9.39 -1.29 -0.20
C ILE A 5 -10.86 -0.98 0.13
N TYR A 6 -11.43 -1.63 1.14
CA TYR A 6 -12.81 -1.34 1.58
C TYR A 6 -12.99 0.09 2.10
N GLU A 7 -12.01 0.64 2.82
CA GLU A 7 -12.05 2.03 3.28
C GLU A 7 -12.09 3.01 2.11
N ILE A 8 -11.25 2.81 1.09
CA ILE A 8 -11.23 3.65 -0.12
C ILE A 8 -12.56 3.54 -0.87
N VAL A 9 -13.01 2.31 -1.16
CA VAL A 9 -14.28 2.04 -1.84
C VAL A 9 -15.45 2.70 -1.11
N PHE A 10 -15.51 2.55 0.20
CA PHE A 10 -16.58 3.12 1.02
C PHE A 10 -16.56 4.66 0.98
N ILE A 11 -15.40 5.29 1.11
CA ILE A 11 -15.24 6.75 0.99
C ILE A 11 -15.71 7.22 -0.39
N THR A 12 -15.32 6.53 -1.46
CA THR A 12 -15.69 6.88 -2.84
C THR A 12 -17.19 6.76 -3.06
N ILE A 13 -17.82 5.66 -2.60
CA ILE A 13 -19.27 5.46 -2.68
C ILE A 13 -20.02 6.54 -1.89
N MET A 14 -19.59 6.83 -0.67
CA MET A 14 -20.23 7.85 0.17
C MET A 14 -20.11 9.26 -0.44
N ALA A 15 -18.94 9.62 -0.97
CA ALA A 15 -18.74 10.88 -1.67
C ALA A 15 -19.65 10.99 -2.90
N PHE A 16 -19.76 9.92 -3.70
CA PHE A 16 -20.65 9.86 -4.85
C PHE A 16 -22.12 10.05 -4.45
N LEU A 17 -22.59 9.31 -3.44
CA LEU A 17 -23.96 9.41 -2.94
C LEU A 17 -24.28 10.81 -2.41
N TYR A 18 -23.31 11.50 -1.80
CA TYR A 18 -23.48 12.88 -1.37
C TYR A 18 -23.73 13.83 -2.54
N TYR A 19 -22.92 13.75 -3.60
CA TYR A 19 -23.11 14.61 -4.77
C TYR A 19 -24.44 14.31 -5.47
N LEU A 20 -24.79 13.03 -5.62
CA LEU A 20 -26.06 12.62 -6.22
C LEU A 20 -27.26 13.11 -5.39
N TYR A 21 -27.19 12.95 -4.06
CA TYR A 21 -28.19 13.49 -3.14
C TYR A 21 -28.27 15.02 -3.21
N SER A 22 -27.13 15.71 -3.27
CA SER A 22 -27.12 17.17 -3.37
C SER A 22 -27.83 17.63 -4.64
N SER A 23 -27.47 17.06 -5.78
CA SER A 23 -28.07 17.37 -7.08
C SER A 23 -29.57 17.07 -7.13
N TRP A 24 -30.01 15.98 -6.49
CA TRP A 24 -31.44 15.68 -6.37
C TRP A 24 -32.19 16.74 -5.55
N VAL A 25 -31.64 17.15 -4.40
CA VAL A 25 -32.27 18.18 -3.55
C VAL A 25 -32.26 19.55 -4.23
N ASP A 26 -31.18 19.89 -4.96
CA ASP A 26 -31.05 21.18 -5.66
C ASP A 26 -31.97 21.30 -6.88
N LYS A 27 -32.62 20.21 -7.31
CA LYS A 27 -33.68 20.26 -8.33
C LYS A 27 -34.97 20.91 -7.81
N PHE A 28 -35.22 20.86 -6.50
CA PHE A 28 -36.42 21.45 -5.90
C PHE A 28 -36.24 22.94 -5.64
N ASP A 29 -37.32 23.71 -5.81
CA ASP A 29 -37.31 25.13 -5.50
C ASP A 29 -37.07 25.36 -4.01
N THR A 30 -36.27 26.37 -3.67
CA THR A 30 -35.88 26.67 -2.28
C THR A 30 -37.05 26.95 -1.34
N ASN A 31 -38.19 27.33 -1.91
CA ASN A 31 -39.42 27.60 -1.16
C ASN A 31 -40.24 26.34 -0.85
N GLU A 32 -40.01 25.24 -1.58
CA GLU A 32 -40.73 23.98 -1.40
C GLU A 32 -40.40 23.33 -0.06
N LEU A 33 -41.42 22.72 0.53
CA LEU A 33 -41.32 22.01 1.81
C LEU A 33 -40.33 20.83 1.73
N ILE A 34 -40.24 20.19 0.56
CA ILE A 34 -39.29 19.10 0.28
C ILE A 34 -37.84 19.63 0.38
N TYR A 35 -37.52 20.75 -0.26
CA TYR A 35 -36.19 21.36 -0.17
C TYR A 35 -35.82 21.70 1.28
N LYS A 36 -36.74 22.34 2.02
CA LYS A 36 -36.52 22.76 3.42
C LYS A 36 -36.26 21.58 4.36
N ILE A 37 -36.90 20.43 4.14
CA ILE A 37 -36.70 19.21 4.94
C ILE A 37 -35.40 18.51 4.58
N PHE A 38 -35.10 18.36 3.28
CA PHE A 38 -33.99 17.51 2.81
C PHE A 38 -32.64 18.25 2.69
N SER A 39 -32.63 19.58 2.55
CA SER A 39 -31.40 20.38 2.48
C SER A 39 -30.51 20.27 3.74
N PRO A 40 -31.04 20.31 4.98
CA PRO A 40 -30.22 20.13 6.18
C PRO A 40 -29.47 18.79 6.26
N PHE A 41 -30.02 17.72 5.67
CA PHE A 41 -29.36 16.42 5.63
C PHE A 41 -28.10 16.39 4.77
N LYS A 42 -27.94 17.33 3.82
CA LYS A 42 -26.68 17.49 3.06
C LYS A 42 -25.51 17.72 4.01
N LEU A 43 -25.69 18.60 5.00
CA LEU A 43 -24.64 18.91 5.98
C LEU A 43 -24.33 17.72 6.89
N LEU A 44 -25.33 16.92 7.28
CA LEU A 44 -25.11 15.71 8.07
C LEU A 44 -24.33 14.64 7.30
N ILE A 45 -24.67 14.41 6.03
CA ILE A 45 -23.94 13.47 5.16
C ILE A 45 -22.51 13.97 4.93
N LEU A 46 -22.34 15.27 4.63
CA LEU A 46 -21.04 15.88 4.43
C LEU A 46 -20.16 15.77 5.69
N ALA A 47 -20.70 16.06 6.88
CA ALA A 47 -19.99 15.92 8.14
C ALA A 47 -19.55 14.46 8.40
N SER A 48 -20.40 13.49 8.05
CA SER A 48 -20.08 12.07 8.16
C SER A 48 -18.92 11.68 7.24
N ILE A 49 -18.96 12.12 5.97
CA ILE A 49 -17.87 11.91 4.99
C ILE A 49 -16.57 12.53 5.50
N PHE A 50 -16.61 13.79 5.96
CA PHE A 50 -15.43 14.47 6.50
C PHE A 50 -14.84 13.74 7.72
N SER A 51 -15.68 13.22 8.62
CA SER A 51 -15.22 12.45 9.77
C SER A 51 -14.48 11.18 9.36
N ILE A 52 -15.04 10.42 8.40
CA ILE A 52 -14.43 9.20 7.86
C ILE A 52 -13.13 9.56 7.11
N PHE A 53 -13.16 10.59 6.27
CA PHE A 53 -12.02 11.05 5.49
C PHE A 53 -10.87 11.53 6.40
N TYR A 54 -11.19 12.28 7.45
CA TYR A 54 -10.23 12.70 8.47
C TYR A 54 -9.62 11.49 9.20
N GLY A 55 -10.43 10.50 9.57
CA GLY A 55 -9.96 9.24 10.14
C GLY A 55 -9.00 8.49 9.21
N ALA A 56 -9.36 8.36 7.93
CA ALA A 56 -8.55 7.69 6.92
C ALA A 56 -7.23 8.43 6.65
N ILE A 57 -7.28 9.75 6.43
CA ILE A 57 -6.08 10.61 6.28
C ILE A 57 -5.18 10.49 7.49
N LYS A 58 -5.73 10.51 8.71
CA LYS A 58 -4.94 10.39 9.92
C LYS A 58 -4.25 9.05 10.05
N THR A 59 -4.87 8.00 9.58
CA THR A 59 -4.28 6.65 9.62
C THR A 59 -3.23 6.47 8.52
N ILE A 60 -3.47 7.01 7.32
CA ILE A 60 -2.62 6.78 6.13
C ILE A 60 -1.48 7.80 6.03
N LEU A 61 -1.78 9.10 6.14
CA LEU A 61 -0.82 10.19 5.93
C LEU A 61 -0.10 10.60 7.23
N PHE A 62 -0.79 10.62 8.38
CA PHE A 62 -0.18 11.04 9.64
C PHE A 62 0.60 9.94 10.37
N TYR A 63 0.58 8.67 9.93
CA TYR A 63 1.41 7.61 10.52
C TYR A 63 2.90 7.94 10.45
N ASN A 64 3.38 8.38 9.28
CA ASN A 64 4.78 8.77 9.09
C ASN A 64 5.15 10.02 9.91
N ILE A 65 4.23 10.98 10.03
CA ILE A 65 4.42 12.21 10.82
C ILE A 65 4.44 11.90 12.32
N LYS A 66 3.59 10.98 12.79
CA LYS A 66 3.60 10.48 14.16
C LYS A 66 4.93 9.80 14.47
N ASN A 67 5.38 8.87 13.63
CA ASN A 67 6.66 8.17 13.81
C ASN A 67 7.85 9.14 13.79
N LEU A 68 7.81 10.19 12.96
CA LEU A 68 8.80 11.27 12.98
C LEU A 68 8.82 12.02 14.31
N LYS A 69 7.63 12.37 14.82
CA LYS A 69 7.50 13.08 16.11
C LYS A 69 7.98 12.21 17.27
N ASP A 70 7.59 10.94 17.28
CA ASP A 70 7.98 9.97 18.30
C ASP A 70 9.49 9.70 18.26
N TYR A 71 10.08 9.56 17.07
CA TYR A 71 11.54 9.47 16.91
C TYR A 71 12.27 10.69 17.45
N LYS A 72 11.80 11.91 17.12
CA LYS A 72 12.37 13.16 17.64
C LYS A 72 12.25 13.29 19.15
N LYS A 73 11.14 12.79 19.74
CA LYS A 73 10.94 12.77 21.18
C LYS A 73 11.93 11.81 21.86
N ASN A 74 12.11 10.61 21.31
CA ASN A 74 13.03 9.60 21.85
C ASN A 74 14.50 10.00 21.72
N LEU A 75 14.86 10.77 20.69
CA LEU A 75 16.21 11.34 20.51
C LEU A 75 16.66 12.26 21.65
N ARG A 76 15.73 12.91 22.37
CA ARG A 76 16.06 13.87 23.44
C ARG A 76 16.50 13.20 24.76
N ASN A 77 16.28 11.90 24.91
CA ASN A 77 16.55 11.17 26.16
C ASN A 77 17.68 10.15 25.95
N ASN A 78 18.92 10.50 26.29
CA ASN A 78 20.06 9.58 26.42
C ASN A 78 20.17 8.49 25.35
N ILE A 79 19.83 8.79 24.09
CA ILE A 79 19.62 7.73 23.10
C ILE A 79 20.89 6.93 22.81
N LEU A 80 22.06 7.59 22.86
CA LEU A 80 23.37 6.93 22.69
C LEU A 80 23.61 5.88 23.79
N PHE A 81 23.21 6.16 25.02
CA PHE A 81 23.31 5.20 26.13
C PHE A 81 22.37 4.00 25.92
N GLU A 82 21.15 4.24 25.42
CA GLU A 82 20.21 3.17 25.10
C GLU A 82 20.70 2.28 23.93
N PHE A 83 21.41 2.85 22.95
CA PHE A 83 22.09 2.08 21.90
C PHE A 83 23.15 1.15 22.50
N GLU A 84 24.02 1.66 23.37
CA GLU A 84 25.08 0.87 24.02
C GLU A 84 24.52 -0.27 24.87
N ILE A 85 23.47 0.00 25.67
CA ILE A 85 22.74 -1.03 26.42
C ILE A 85 22.22 -2.12 25.48
N THR A 86 21.59 -1.72 24.37
CA THR A 86 21.00 -2.66 23.42
C THR A 86 22.06 -3.51 22.71
N ILE A 87 23.20 -2.90 22.36
CA ILE A 87 24.34 -3.62 21.77
C ILE A 87 24.91 -4.64 22.76
N LYS A 88 25.08 -4.24 24.03
CA LYS A 88 25.56 -5.16 25.08
C LYS A 88 24.61 -6.33 25.26
N TYR A 89 23.32 -6.04 25.43
CA TYR A 89 22.27 -7.05 25.52
C TYR A 89 22.31 -8.06 24.35
N LEU A 90 22.46 -7.59 23.11
CA LEU A 90 22.54 -8.46 21.95
C LEU A 90 23.81 -9.32 21.91
N LYS A 91 24.94 -8.80 22.39
CA LYS A 91 26.18 -9.58 22.53
C LYS A 91 26.00 -10.70 23.54
N ASP A 92 25.34 -10.42 24.67
CA ASP A 92 25.04 -11.43 25.69
C ASP A 92 24.04 -12.49 25.18
N LEU A 93 23.01 -12.07 24.43
CA LEU A 93 22.08 -12.98 23.76
C LEU A 93 22.79 -13.88 22.75
N LYS A 94 23.64 -13.29 21.89
CA LYS A 94 24.43 -14.05 20.92
C LYS A 94 25.32 -15.09 21.59
N ASN A 95 26.05 -14.70 22.63
CA ASN A 95 26.92 -15.63 23.36
C ASN A 95 26.12 -16.78 23.99
N SER A 96 24.91 -16.49 24.49
CA SER A 96 24.02 -17.51 25.06
C SER A 96 23.49 -18.48 24.00
N LEU A 97 23.20 -17.98 22.78
CA LEU A 97 22.81 -18.81 21.64
C LEU A 97 23.98 -19.70 21.17
N ASP A 98 25.19 -19.15 21.11
CA ASP A 98 26.41 -19.86 20.68
C ASP A 98 26.78 -20.99 21.66
N LEU A 99 26.58 -20.77 22.95
CA LEU A 99 26.79 -21.77 24.01
C LEU A 99 25.66 -22.79 24.15
N GLY A 100 24.52 -22.60 23.47
CA GLY A 100 23.34 -23.48 23.62
C GLY A 100 22.67 -23.45 25.00
N ASP A 101 22.91 -22.41 25.80
CA ASP A 101 22.41 -22.32 27.18
C ASP A 101 20.96 -21.79 27.21
N THR A 102 20.00 -22.71 27.12
CA THR A 102 18.56 -22.38 27.06
C THR A 102 18.06 -21.55 28.24
N ASN A 103 18.65 -21.72 29.43
CA ASN A 103 18.27 -20.96 30.62
C ASN A 103 18.74 -19.50 30.49
N LYS A 104 19.98 -19.27 30.05
CA LYS A 104 20.46 -17.91 29.76
C LYS A 104 19.68 -17.25 28.64
N ILE A 105 19.30 -17.98 27.59
CA ILE A 105 18.51 -17.40 26.50
C ILE A 105 17.13 -16.96 27.01
N LYS A 106 16.45 -17.77 27.86
CA LYS A 106 15.18 -17.38 28.50
C LYS A 106 15.33 -16.15 29.39
N LEU A 107 16.44 -16.02 30.12
CA LEU A 107 16.75 -14.82 30.91
C LEU A 107 16.90 -13.60 30.00
N ASN A 108 17.65 -13.71 28.90
CA ASN A 108 17.79 -12.62 27.93
C ASN A 108 16.45 -12.23 27.30
N ILE A 109 15.55 -13.18 27.00
CA ILE A 109 14.19 -12.86 26.52
C ILE A 109 13.42 -12.07 27.58
N LYS A 110 13.54 -12.43 28.86
CA LYS A 110 12.90 -11.67 29.95
C LYS A 110 13.48 -10.26 30.07
N GLU A 111 14.80 -10.12 29.97
CA GLU A 111 15.51 -8.84 30.04
C GLU A 111 15.17 -7.90 28.88
N TYR A 112 14.75 -8.44 27.72
CA TYR A 112 14.30 -7.65 26.58
C TYR A 112 13.23 -6.60 26.96
N ASN A 113 12.35 -6.91 27.92
CA ASN A 113 11.33 -5.96 28.40
C ASN A 113 11.93 -4.65 28.93
N SER A 114 13.15 -4.70 29.48
CA SER A 114 13.86 -3.54 30.03
C SER A 114 14.56 -2.67 28.97
N ILE A 115 14.78 -3.19 27.76
CA ILE A 115 15.42 -2.47 26.66
C ILE A 115 14.48 -1.36 26.13
N LYS A 116 14.97 -0.12 26.01
CA LYS A 116 14.16 0.99 25.47
C LYS A 116 14.29 1.16 23.96
N TYR A 117 15.49 0.98 23.41
CA TYR A 117 15.72 1.06 21.98
C TYR A 117 15.34 -0.26 21.30
N LYS A 118 14.14 -0.29 20.71
CA LYS A 118 13.50 -1.50 20.17
C LYS A 118 13.10 -1.30 18.70
N PRO A 119 14.06 -1.28 17.77
CA PRO A 119 13.73 -1.21 16.36
C PRO A 119 13.03 -2.50 15.91
N ILE A 120 12.21 -2.44 14.87
CA ILE A 120 11.37 -3.58 14.44
C ILE A 120 12.17 -4.86 14.19
N TYR A 121 13.35 -4.77 13.57
CA TYR A 121 14.18 -5.94 13.28
C TYR A 121 14.74 -6.61 14.55
N LEU A 122 14.86 -5.90 15.68
CA LEU A 122 15.18 -6.49 16.97
C LEU A 122 13.98 -7.24 17.54
N ASN A 123 12.79 -6.66 17.46
CA ASN A 123 11.56 -7.29 17.94
C ASN A 123 11.33 -8.62 17.20
N LEU A 124 11.49 -8.60 15.88
CA LEU A 124 11.38 -9.81 15.04
C LEU A 124 12.42 -10.89 15.41
N LEU A 125 13.65 -10.49 15.78
CA LEU A 125 14.66 -11.43 16.28
C LEU A 125 14.21 -12.10 17.58
N ILE A 126 13.69 -11.33 18.53
CA ILE A 126 13.23 -11.88 19.81
C ILE A 126 12.00 -12.78 19.64
N ASP A 127 11.07 -12.42 18.76
CA ASP A 127 9.91 -13.26 18.44
C ASP A 127 10.35 -14.60 17.84
N GLU A 128 11.31 -14.58 16.92
CA GLU A 128 11.87 -15.79 16.30
C GLU A 128 12.61 -16.68 17.32
N VAL A 129 13.47 -16.07 18.15
CA VAL A 129 14.18 -16.77 19.24
C VAL A 129 13.18 -17.40 20.21
N THR A 130 12.15 -16.66 20.61
CA THR A 130 11.11 -17.15 21.52
C THR A 130 10.35 -18.32 20.91
N THR A 131 9.94 -18.20 19.65
CA THR A 131 9.18 -19.24 18.94
C THR A 131 9.98 -20.53 18.82
N ARG A 132 11.27 -20.45 18.48
CA ARG A 132 12.14 -21.62 18.34
C ARG A 132 12.48 -22.29 19.66
N ILE A 133 12.65 -21.53 20.74
CA ILE A 133 12.82 -22.09 22.09
C ILE A 133 11.56 -22.78 22.57
N LEU A 134 10.38 -22.26 22.26
CA LEU A 134 9.11 -22.90 22.63
C LEU A 134 8.81 -24.16 21.82
N SER A 135 9.38 -24.29 20.62
CA SER A 135 9.18 -25.43 19.71
C SER A 135 10.36 -26.40 19.66
N ASP A 136 11.35 -26.24 20.54
CA ASP A 136 12.59 -27.03 20.60
C ASP A 136 13.29 -27.19 19.23
N HIS A 137 13.24 -26.16 18.40
CA HIS A 137 13.90 -26.13 17.09
C HIS A 137 15.35 -25.63 17.19
N ASP A 138 16.19 -26.02 16.23
CA ASP A 138 17.57 -25.52 16.11
C ASP A 138 17.58 -23.97 15.96
N TYR A 139 18.42 -23.33 16.77
CA TYR A 139 18.59 -21.87 16.84
C TYR A 139 20.00 -21.41 16.46
N SER A 140 20.87 -22.31 15.98
CA SER A 140 22.26 -22.00 15.62
C SER A 140 22.41 -21.01 14.45
N ASP A 141 21.45 -20.99 13.52
CA ASP A 141 21.36 -20.00 12.43
C ASP A 141 21.04 -18.58 12.91
N LEU A 142 20.35 -18.43 14.04
CA LEU A 142 20.01 -17.13 14.62
C LEU A 142 21.26 -16.34 15.03
N ILE A 143 22.42 -16.99 15.21
CA ILE A 143 23.70 -16.33 15.49
C ILE A 143 24.06 -15.37 14.35
N GLN A 144 23.83 -15.77 13.10
CA GLN A 144 24.07 -14.91 11.94
C GLN A 144 23.13 -13.71 11.94
N SER A 145 21.85 -13.93 12.28
CA SER A 145 20.86 -12.87 12.41
C SER A 145 21.20 -11.91 13.55
N CYS A 146 21.63 -12.40 14.71
CA CYS A 146 22.13 -11.61 15.84
C CYS A 146 23.31 -10.71 15.41
N ASN A 147 24.30 -11.26 14.71
CA ASN A 147 25.43 -10.47 14.20
C ASN A 147 24.98 -9.35 13.25
N LEU A 148 24.02 -9.64 12.37
CA LEU A 148 23.45 -8.64 11.45
C LEU A 148 22.70 -7.53 12.20
N VAL A 149 21.90 -7.89 13.20
CA VAL A 149 21.16 -6.93 14.04
C VAL A 149 22.14 -6.05 14.83
N ILE A 150 23.16 -6.62 15.47
CA ILE A 150 24.22 -5.88 16.17
C ILE A 150 24.87 -4.87 15.21
N ARG A 151 25.31 -5.31 14.03
CA ARG A 151 25.97 -4.45 13.04
C ARG A 151 25.06 -3.32 12.56
N ASN A 152 23.76 -3.57 12.37
CA ASN A 152 22.81 -2.53 11.97
C ASN A 152 22.62 -1.46 13.06
N ILE A 153 22.59 -1.89 14.33
CA ILE A 153 22.47 -0.99 15.48
C ILE A 153 23.77 -0.18 15.66
N GLU A 154 24.94 -0.82 15.58
CA GLU A 154 26.26 -0.16 15.64
C GLU A 154 26.41 0.88 14.51
N ASN A 155 26.04 0.53 13.28
CA ASN A 155 26.03 1.47 12.15
C ASN A 155 25.10 2.68 12.41
N THR A 156 23.95 2.46 13.06
CA THR A 156 23.01 3.53 13.39
C THR A 156 23.55 4.41 14.50
N PHE A 157 24.16 3.81 15.51
CA PHE A 157 24.82 4.49 16.61
C PHE A 157 25.91 5.44 16.12
N GLU A 158 26.82 4.97 15.25
CA GLU A 158 27.89 5.81 14.70
C GLU A 158 27.34 6.99 13.86
N LYS A 159 26.24 6.77 13.15
CA LYS A 159 25.54 7.82 12.39
C LYS A 159 24.89 8.87 13.30
N GLU A 160 24.31 8.46 14.42
CA GLU A 160 23.76 9.39 15.40
C GLU A 160 24.87 10.16 16.14
N LYS A 161 25.95 9.48 16.51
CA LYS A 161 27.13 10.08 17.14
C LYS A 161 27.81 11.12 16.23
N SER A 162 27.98 10.81 14.94
CA SER A 162 28.51 11.74 13.94
C SER A 162 27.60 12.96 13.70
N ARG A 163 26.27 12.77 13.76
CA ARG A 163 25.31 13.87 13.70
C ARG A 163 25.43 14.81 14.89
N MET A 164 25.53 14.27 16.12
CA MET A 164 25.68 15.08 17.33
C MET A 164 27.02 15.83 17.38
N SER A 165 28.07 15.30 16.74
CA SER A 165 29.38 15.95 16.62
C SER A 165 29.51 16.89 15.41
N HIS A 166 28.40 17.29 14.78
CA HIS A 166 28.30 18.24 13.66
C HIS A 166 29.10 17.90 12.39
N LYS A 167 29.60 16.66 12.22
CA LYS A 167 30.53 16.27 11.14
C LYS A 167 29.87 15.81 9.83
N LYS A 168 28.91 16.59 9.30
CA LYS A 168 28.04 16.28 8.13
C LYS A 168 26.81 15.44 8.53
N SER A 169 25.63 15.99 8.26
CA SER A 169 24.38 15.23 8.34
C SER A 169 24.03 14.70 6.95
N GLU A 170 23.72 13.41 6.83
CA GLU A 170 23.16 12.88 5.59
C GLU A 170 21.87 13.64 5.22
N SER A 171 21.61 13.84 3.93
CA SER A 171 20.31 14.33 3.49
C SER A 171 19.19 13.40 3.95
N PHE A 172 18.09 14.00 4.43
CA PHE A 172 16.93 13.30 4.98
C PHE A 172 17.24 12.32 6.11
N PHE A 173 18.28 12.61 6.90
CA PHE A 173 18.75 11.74 8.00
C PHE A 173 17.61 11.23 8.89
N ILE A 174 16.75 12.13 9.38
CA ILE A 174 15.65 11.78 10.30
C ILE A 174 14.65 10.83 9.63
N LEU A 175 14.26 11.08 8.38
CA LEU A 175 13.35 10.22 7.63
C LEU A 175 13.94 8.81 7.44
N LYS A 176 15.24 8.72 7.12
CA LYS A 176 15.93 7.44 6.99
C LYS A 176 15.94 6.67 8.30
N ARG A 177 16.27 7.33 9.43
CA ARG A 177 16.29 6.69 10.75
C ARG A 177 14.90 6.22 11.18
N VAL A 178 13.87 7.05 10.97
CA VAL A 178 12.46 6.69 11.24
C VAL A 178 12.06 5.45 10.45
N ASN A 179 12.40 5.41 9.15
CA ASN A 179 12.12 4.25 8.32
C ASN A 179 12.87 2.99 8.82
N GLU A 180 14.13 3.10 9.21
CA GLU A 180 14.90 1.96 9.74
C GLU A 180 14.40 1.47 11.11
N TYR A 181 13.86 2.37 11.94
CA TYR A 181 13.37 2.03 13.28
C TYR A 181 11.94 1.47 13.27
N TYR A 182 11.02 2.10 12.53
CA TYR A 182 9.57 1.86 12.60
C TYR A 182 8.95 1.17 11.38
N ASN A 183 9.67 0.99 10.25
CA ASN A 183 9.06 0.38 9.07
C ASN A 183 9.50 -1.07 8.86
N ILE A 184 8.51 -1.95 8.72
CA ILE A 184 8.67 -3.37 8.38
C ILE A 184 9.32 -3.54 6.99
N ASN A 185 9.10 -2.59 6.08
CA ASN A 185 9.71 -2.61 4.75
C ASN A 185 11.10 -1.95 4.68
N SER A 186 11.75 -1.70 5.81
CA SER A 186 13.10 -1.13 5.82
C SER A 186 14.14 -2.13 5.30
N TRP A 187 15.23 -1.63 4.72
CA TRP A 187 16.32 -2.49 4.22
C TRP A 187 16.96 -3.33 5.33
N PHE A 188 16.91 -2.89 6.60
CA PHE A 188 17.38 -3.66 7.75
C PHE A 188 16.48 -4.84 8.08
N VAL A 189 15.15 -4.67 8.00
CA VAL A 189 14.20 -5.78 8.20
C VAL A 189 14.31 -6.77 7.05
N ILE A 190 14.47 -6.30 5.82
CA ILE A 190 14.61 -7.18 4.66
C ILE A 190 15.91 -7.99 4.72
N SER A 191 17.03 -7.36 5.07
CA SER A 191 18.30 -8.10 5.25
C SER A 191 18.25 -9.07 6.43
N PHE A 192 17.50 -8.74 7.48
CA PHE A 192 17.23 -9.64 8.59
C PHE A 192 16.46 -10.89 8.15
N PHE A 193 15.33 -10.75 7.43
CA PHE A 193 14.59 -11.93 6.91
C PHE A 193 15.44 -12.78 5.96
N LEU A 194 16.29 -12.16 5.14
CA LEU A 194 17.24 -12.90 4.31
C LEU A 194 18.27 -13.69 5.13
N SER A 195 18.64 -13.22 6.32
CA SER A 195 19.63 -13.89 7.17
C SER A 195 19.10 -15.14 7.86
N ILE A 196 17.82 -15.13 8.27
CA ILE A 196 17.20 -16.28 8.95
C ILE A 196 17.05 -17.47 7.99
N HIS A 197 16.76 -17.22 6.71
CA HIS A 197 16.28 -18.26 5.80
C HIS A 197 17.33 -18.77 4.81
N ASN A 198 18.62 -18.74 5.17
CA ASN A 198 19.72 -19.09 4.26
C ASN A 198 20.19 -20.56 4.33
N LYS A 199 19.69 -21.38 5.27
CA LYS A 199 20.25 -22.73 5.51
C LYS A 199 19.84 -23.79 4.48
N ASP A 200 18.67 -23.70 3.84
CA ASP A 200 18.18 -24.79 2.99
C ASP A 200 17.50 -24.32 1.71
N VAL A 201 18.30 -24.20 0.64
CA VAL A 201 17.93 -23.60 -0.67
C VAL A 201 16.85 -24.40 -1.42
N HIS A 202 16.63 -25.66 -1.03
CA HIS A 202 15.66 -26.56 -1.66
C HIS A 202 14.42 -26.83 -0.79
N SER A 203 14.35 -26.26 0.42
CA SER A 203 13.20 -26.45 1.30
C SER A 203 11.95 -25.72 0.78
N HIS A 204 10.77 -26.27 1.09
CA HIS A 204 9.49 -25.66 0.75
C HIS A 204 9.30 -24.29 1.41
N GLU A 205 9.84 -24.14 2.61
CA GLU A 205 9.84 -22.89 3.38
C GLU A 205 10.67 -21.81 2.68
N TYR A 206 11.78 -22.18 2.04
CA TYR A 206 12.60 -21.24 1.27
C TYR A 206 11.83 -20.58 0.13
N GLU A 207 11.01 -21.33 -0.61
CA GLU A 207 10.17 -20.76 -1.70
C GLU A 207 9.09 -19.81 -1.17
N VAL A 208 8.37 -20.17 -0.11
CA VAL A 208 7.38 -19.28 0.53
C VAL A 208 8.04 -17.99 1.02
N ASN A 209 9.24 -18.11 1.58
CA ASN A 209 10.00 -16.97 2.06
C ASN A 209 10.48 -16.05 0.93
N LYS A 210 10.73 -16.56 -0.29
CA LYS A 210 11.02 -15.70 -1.45
C LYS A 210 9.86 -14.77 -1.77
N TRP A 211 8.62 -15.26 -1.74
CA TRP A 211 7.43 -14.45 -1.98
C TRP A 211 7.27 -13.36 -0.92
N LYS A 212 7.43 -13.72 0.36
CA LYS A 212 7.36 -12.77 1.49
C LYS A 212 8.46 -11.71 1.46
N ILE A 213 9.69 -12.10 1.16
CA ILE A 213 10.81 -11.15 1.01
C ILE A 213 10.58 -10.25 -0.20
N THR A 214 10.02 -10.80 -1.28
CA THR A 214 9.69 -10.02 -2.48
C THR A 214 8.56 -9.03 -2.24
N SER A 215 7.51 -9.40 -1.50
CA SER A 215 6.44 -8.46 -1.14
C SER A 215 6.95 -7.30 -0.28
N LEU A 216 7.95 -7.54 0.58
CA LEU A 216 8.64 -6.45 1.29
C LEU A 216 9.36 -5.48 0.34
N TYR A 217 10.05 -5.96 -0.71
CA TYR A 217 10.62 -5.09 -1.74
C TYR A 217 9.55 -4.26 -2.43
N VAL A 218 8.49 -4.93 -2.89
CA VAL A 218 7.40 -4.33 -3.68
C VAL A 218 6.61 -3.33 -2.84
N SER A 219 6.47 -3.52 -1.52
CA SER A 219 5.82 -2.53 -0.66
C SER A 219 6.52 -1.16 -0.70
N ARG A 220 7.84 -1.14 -0.98
CA ARG A 220 8.62 0.10 -1.16
C ARG A 220 8.35 0.80 -2.49
N PHE A 221 7.71 0.14 -3.45
CA PHE A 221 7.29 0.72 -4.73
C PHE A 221 6.41 1.98 -4.51
N SER A 222 5.59 1.96 -3.47
CA SER A 222 4.73 3.09 -3.05
C SER A 222 5.51 4.40 -2.83
N TYR A 223 6.76 4.33 -2.36
CA TYR A 223 7.61 5.52 -2.17
C TYR A 223 8.03 6.19 -3.49
N PHE A 224 7.98 5.45 -4.60
CA PHE A 224 8.36 5.94 -5.93
C PHE A 224 7.16 6.44 -6.74
N LEU A 225 5.92 6.10 -6.33
CA LEU A 225 4.72 6.59 -7.00
C LEU A 225 4.57 8.11 -6.91
N TYR A 226 4.82 8.70 -5.73
CA TYR A 226 4.69 10.15 -5.54
C TYR A 226 5.65 10.98 -6.41
N PRO A 227 6.99 10.74 -6.39
CA PRO A 227 7.89 11.46 -7.28
C PRO A 227 7.60 11.16 -8.76
N ALA A 228 7.25 9.92 -9.11
CA ALA A 228 6.89 9.57 -10.48
C ALA A 228 5.64 10.32 -10.97
N PHE A 229 4.64 10.48 -10.11
CA PHE A 229 3.45 11.27 -10.40
C PHE A 229 3.81 12.74 -10.68
N ILE A 230 4.64 13.36 -9.84
CA ILE A 230 5.10 14.74 -10.05
C ILE A 230 5.86 14.88 -11.36
N PHE A 231 6.82 13.99 -11.64
CA PHE A 231 7.59 14.01 -12.88
C PHE A 231 6.68 13.84 -14.11
N SER A 232 5.74 12.90 -14.06
CA SER A 232 4.78 12.68 -15.13
C SER A 232 3.89 13.91 -15.32
N LEU A 233 3.43 14.53 -14.24
CA LEU A 233 2.59 15.72 -14.28
C LEU A 233 3.32 16.90 -14.93
N ILE A 234 4.58 17.15 -14.55
CA ILE A 234 5.40 18.19 -15.18
C ILE A 234 5.57 17.91 -16.67
N LEU A 235 5.92 16.67 -17.03
CA LEU A 235 6.13 16.26 -18.42
C LEU A 235 4.86 16.46 -19.26
N TYR A 236 3.70 16.03 -18.76
CA TYR A 236 2.43 16.15 -19.47
C TYR A 236 1.94 17.60 -19.55
N LEU A 237 2.18 18.42 -18.52
CA LEU A 237 1.91 19.86 -18.59
C LEU A 237 2.77 20.51 -19.68
N SER A 238 4.06 20.20 -19.74
CA SER A 238 4.95 20.73 -20.77
C SER A 238 4.51 20.33 -22.18
N ILE A 239 4.16 19.06 -22.40
CA ILE A 239 3.66 18.59 -23.71
C ILE A 239 2.34 19.28 -24.06
N SER A 240 1.42 19.42 -23.09
CA SER A 240 0.13 20.08 -23.31
C SER A 240 0.31 21.54 -23.73
N ILE A 241 1.25 22.27 -23.12
CA ILE A 241 1.57 23.66 -23.49
C ILE A 241 2.11 23.71 -24.93
N VAL A 242 3.06 22.83 -25.28
CA VAL A 242 3.62 22.79 -26.64
C VAL A 242 2.52 22.49 -27.66
N PHE A 243 1.67 21.51 -27.39
CA PHE A 243 0.60 21.11 -28.31
C PHE A 243 -0.45 22.20 -28.48
N ASN A 244 -0.77 22.92 -27.41
CA ASN A 244 -1.67 24.08 -27.47
C ASN A 244 -1.09 25.22 -28.31
N VAL A 245 0.22 25.48 -28.20
CA VAL A 245 0.92 26.49 -29.04
C VAL A 245 0.97 26.07 -30.51
N THR A 246 1.08 24.77 -30.78
CA THR A 246 1.12 24.21 -32.16
C THR A 246 -0.26 23.84 -32.72
N GLU A 247 -1.35 24.17 -32.01
CA GLU A 247 -2.73 23.85 -32.39
C GLU A 247 -3.01 22.35 -32.64
N ILE A 248 -2.24 21.46 -31.99
CA ILE A 248 -2.45 20.01 -32.09
C ILE A 248 -3.51 19.60 -31.05
N PRO A 249 -4.65 18.99 -31.46
CA PRO A 249 -5.71 18.64 -30.52
C PRO A 249 -5.28 17.51 -29.58
N LEU A 250 -5.55 17.69 -28.28
CA LEU A 250 -5.34 16.67 -27.27
C LEU A 250 -6.49 15.65 -27.29
N ASN A 251 -6.18 14.41 -27.66
CA ASN A 251 -7.16 13.32 -27.66
C ASN A 251 -7.10 12.51 -26.35
N ARG A 252 -8.13 11.71 -26.08
CA ARG A 252 -8.26 10.77 -24.95
C ARG A 252 -7.05 9.85 -24.76
N PHE A 253 -6.41 9.45 -25.86
CA PHE A 253 -5.16 8.66 -25.80
C PHE A 253 -4.05 9.38 -25.04
N PHE A 254 -3.91 10.70 -25.20
CA PHE A 254 -2.94 11.49 -24.45
C PHE A 254 -3.22 11.40 -22.95
N TYR A 255 -4.46 11.64 -22.52
CA TYR A 255 -4.81 11.54 -21.10
C TYR A 255 -4.70 10.09 -20.57
N GLY A 256 -5.03 9.10 -21.41
CA GLY A 256 -4.92 7.68 -21.07
C GLY A 256 -3.48 7.23 -20.84
N THR A 257 -2.50 7.75 -21.59
CA THR A 257 -1.09 7.38 -21.43
C THR A 257 -0.45 7.93 -20.14
N PHE A 258 -1.12 8.85 -19.43
CA PHE A 258 -0.61 9.42 -18.18
C PHE A 258 -0.36 8.34 -17.09
N PRO A 259 -1.34 7.50 -16.70
CA PRO A 259 -1.12 6.35 -15.80
C PRO A 259 0.07 5.47 -16.20
N ILE A 260 0.22 5.15 -17.49
CA ILE A 260 1.32 4.31 -17.98
C ILE A 260 2.66 5.01 -17.78
N SER A 261 2.75 6.32 -18.03
CA SER A 261 3.98 7.06 -17.80
C SER A 261 4.38 7.08 -16.32
N VAL A 262 3.41 7.25 -15.41
CA VAL A 262 3.63 7.14 -13.95
C VAL A 262 4.18 5.76 -13.59
N PHE A 263 3.61 4.68 -14.14
CA PHE A 263 4.10 3.32 -13.92
C PHE A 263 5.53 3.11 -14.41
N LEU A 264 5.85 3.56 -15.63
CA LEU A 264 7.19 3.37 -16.19
C LEU A 264 8.24 4.14 -15.39
N ILE A 265 7.98 5.41 -15.07
CA ILE A 265 8.91 6.24 -14.27
C ILE A 265 9.09 5.67 -12.87
N SER A 266 8.00 5.26 -12.19
CA SER A 266 8.09 4.64 -10.87
C SER A 266 8.85 3.32 -10.88
N THR A 267 8.65 2.48 -11.90
CA THR A 267 9.37 1.22 -12.07
C THR A 267 10.85 1.44 -12.30
N ILE A 268 11.23 2.41 -13.14
CA ILE A 268 12.64 2.76 -13.36
C ILE A 268 13.29 3.23 -12.05
N LEU A 269 12.68 4.18 -11.34
CA LEU A 269 13.19 4.69 -10.07
C LEU A 269 13.32 3.59 -9.01
N PHE A 270 12.33 2.70 -8.93
CA PHE A 270 12.31 1.57 -8.02
C PHE A 270 13.44 0.57 -8.34
N ILE A 271 13.60 0.16 -9.60
CA ILE A 271 14.64 -0.80 -10.01
C ILE A 271 16.04 -0.22 -9.76
N ILE A 272 16.28 1.05 -10.11
CA ILE A 272 17.55 1.73 -9.84
C ILE A 272 17.84 1.71 -8.33
N ASN A 273 16.86 2.08 -7.49
CA ASN A 273 17.01 2.08 -6.04
C ASN A 273 17.33 0.68 -5.48
N LEU A 274 16.68 -0.34 -6.03
CA LEU A 274 16.84 -1.73 -5.62
C LEU A 274 18.24 -2.24 -5.98
N ILE A 275 18.75 -1.94 -7.18
CA ILE A 275 20.12 -2.28 -7.60
C ILE A 275 21.17 -1.58 -6.74
N LEU A 276 20.99 -0.28 -6.44
CA LEU A 276 21.92 0.47 -5.59
C LEU A 276 21.98 -0.10 -4.16
N ASN A 277 20.82 -0.45 -3.59
CA ASN A 277 20.75 -0.99 -2.24
C ASN A 277 21.16 -2.47 -2.15
N LYS A 278 21.11 -3.22 -3.26
CA LYS A 278 21.64 -4.59 -3.36
C LYS A 278 23.08 -4.67 -2.83
N LYS A 279 23.95 -3.79 -3.33
CA LYS A 279 25.37 -3.74 -2.95
C LYS A 279 25.57 -3.28 -1.51
N LYS A 280 24.76 -2.30 -1.06
CA LYS A 280 24.93 -1.69 0.26
C LYS A 280 24.50 -2.59 1.41
N TYR A 281 23.47 -3.40 1.22
CA TYR A 281 22.86 -4.22 2.27
C TYR A 281 22.99 -5.73 2.01
N ASN A 282 23.80 -6.15 1.02
CA ASN A 282 24.00 -7.55 0.62
C ASN A 282 22.69 -8.32 0.37
N ILE A 283 21.78 -7.69 -0.36
CA ILE A 283 20.43 -8.23 -0.59
C ILE A 283 20.43 -9.13 -1.82
N LYS A 284 19.81 -10.31 -1.71
CA LYS A 284 19.52 -11.18 -2.85
C LYS A 284 18.18 -10.79 -3.48
N ILE A 285 18.19 -10.50 -4.78
CA ILE A 285 17.00 -10.09 -5.53
C ILE A 285 16.41 -11.30 -6.24
N PHE A 286 15.12 -11.55 -6.03
CA PHE A 286 14.37 -12.61 -6.70
C PHE A 286 13.65 -12.05 -7.93
N TRP A 287 14.37 -11.93 -9.05
CA TRP A 287 13.87 -11.25 -10.26
C TRP A 287 12.55 -11.79 -10.82
N LEU A 288 12.39 -13.13 -10.87
CA LEU A 288 11.18 -13.76 -11.40
C LEU A 288 9.94 -13.43 -10.54
N HIS A 289 10.09 -13.47 -9.22
CA HIS A 289 9.00 -13.14 -8.30
C HIS A 289 8.68 -11.64 -8.41
N LEU A 290 9.73 -10.81 -8.47
CA LEU A 290 9.57 -9.37 -8.64
C LEU A 290 8.84 -9.02 -9.95
N SER A 291 9.15 -9.70 -11.06
CA SER A 291 8.45 -9.48 -12.32
C SER A 291 6.96 -9.83 -12.22
N ILE A 292 6.58 -10.89 -11.51
CA ILE A 292 5.17 -11.25 -11.32
C ILE A 292 4.42 -10.14 -10.56
N TYR A 293 5.01 -9.63 -9.48
CA TYR A 293 4.44 -8.49 -8.75
C TYR A 293 4.32 -7.23 -9.64
N LEU A 294 5.35 -6.91 -10.42
CA LEU A 294 5.32 -5.76 -11.32
C LEU A 294 4.29 -5.93 -12.44
N ILE A 295 4.07 -7.15 -12.93
CA ILE A 295 3.01 -7.45 -13.91
C ILE A 295 1.62 -7.21 -13.31
N PHE A 296 1.36 -7.63 -12.07
CA PHE A 296 0.09 -7.32 -11.39
C PHE A 296 -0.12 -5.81 -11.22
N ILE A 297 0.93 -5.09 -10.80
CA ILE A 297 0.86 -3.62 -10.70
C ILE A 297 0.62 -3.02 -12.09
N PHE A 298 1.30 -3.50 -13.13
CA PHE A 298 1.13 -3.03 -14.49
C PHE A 298 -0.30 -3.20 -15.00
N PHE A 299 -0.95 -4.33 -14.71
CA PHE A 299 -2.35 -4.55 -15.05
C PHE A 299 -3.30 -3.53 -14.40
N ILE A 300 -3.01 -3.06 -13.18
CA ILE A 300 -3.78 -1.98 -12.54
C ILE A 300 -3.64 -0.67 -13.34
N PHE A 301 -2.44 -0.34 -13.80
CA PHE A 301 -2.21 0.85 -14.62
C PHE A 301 -2.79 0.72 -16.04
N ILE A 302 -2.80 -0.48 -16.61
CA ILE A 302 -3.53 -0.76 -17.86
C ILE A 302 -5.03 -0.56 -17.67
N ASP A 303 -5.60 -1.03 -16.56
CA ASP A 303 -7.04 -0.81 -16.27
C ASP A 303 -7.36 0.70 -16.21
N MET A 304 -6.52 1.49 -15.54
CA MET A 304 -6.66 2.95 -15.54
C MET A 304 -6.58 3.55 -16.96
N PHE A 305 -5.61 3.12 -17.77
CA PHE A 305 -5.47 3.54 -19.17
C PHE A 305 -6.70 3.21 -20.01
N LEU A 306 -7.17 1.95 -19.92
CA LEU A 306 -8.32 1.47 -20.67
C LEU A 306 -9.59 2.21 -20.26
N ASN A 307 -9.82 2.43 -18.97
CA ASN A 307 -11.01 3.14 -18.51
C ASN A 307 -11.04 4.62 -18.91
N VAL A 308 -9.89 5.27 -19.11
CA VAL A 308 -9.84 6.64 -19.66
C VAL A 308 -10.12 6.67 -21.16
N ILE A 309 -9.61 5.70 -21.91
CA ILE A 309 -9.82 5.64 -23.37
C ILE A 309 -11.23 5.16 -23.72
N LEU A 310 -11.71 4.18 -22.98
CA LEU A 310 -13.03 3.57 -23.12
C LEU A 310 -14.10 4.26 -22.28
N SER A 311 -13.87 5.49 -21.80
CA SER A 311 -14.96 6.26 -21.18
C SER A 311 -15.94 6.70 -22.26
N PRO A 312 -17.24 6.35 -22.21
CA PRO A 312 -18.21 6.88 -23.17
C PRO A 312 -18.24 8.42 -23.15
N ILE A 313 -18.76 9.04 -24.21
CA ILE A 313 -19.17 10.45 -24.14
C ILE A 313 -20.63 10.38 -23.71
N MET A 314 -20.96 10.65 -22.44
CA MET A 314 -22.38 10.74 -22.11
C MET A 314 -22.92 12.00 -22.77
N LYS A 315 -24.07 11.86 -23.43
CA LYS A 315 -24.87 13.03 -23.80
C LYS A 315 -25.37 13.65 -22.51
N SER A 316 -25.11 14.94 -22.33
CA SER A 316 -25.78 15.72 -21.30
C SER A 316 -27.25 15.92 -21.70
N SER A 317 -28.15 15.79 -20.74
CA SER A 317 -29.52 16.24 -20.87
C SER A 317 -29.87 17.19 -19.72
N ASP A 318 -31.03 17.84 -19.82
CA ASP A 318 -31.55 18.74 -18.79
C ASP A 318 -31.97 18.01 -17.50
N ASP A 319 -31.88 16.68 -17.47
CA ASP A 319 -32.17 15.91 -16.27
C ASP A 319 -31.05 16.05 -15.23
N TRP A 320 -31.45 16.27 -13.97
CA TRP A 320 -30.54 16.49 -12.84
C TRP A 320 -29.47 15.40 -12.65
N TYR A 321 -29.75 14.16 -13.05
CA TYR A 321 -28.83 13.01 -12.94
C TYR A 321 -27.86 12.89 -14.13
N GLU A 322 -28.04 13.67 -15.19
CA GLU A 322 -27.18 13.70 -16.39
C GLU A 322 -26.30 14.96 -16.47
N SER A 323 -26.21 15.74 -15.39
CA SER A 323 -25.31 16.89 -15.33
C SER A 323 -23.84 16.49 -15.55
N ASP A 324 -23.06 17.37 -16.20
CA ASP A 324 -21.65 17.12 -16.53
C ASP A 324 -20.81 16.71 -15.32
N LEU A 325 -21.10 17.31 -14.15
CA LEU A 325 -20.40 16.99 -12.90
C LEU A 325 -20.71 15.58 -12.39
N ILE A 326 -21.98 15.16 -12.42
CA ILE A 326 -22.36 13.80 -11.98
C ILE A 326 -21.81 12.77 -12.94
N THR A 327 -21.90 13.05 -14.25
CA THR A 327 -21.30 12.22 -15.30
C THR A 327 -19.79 12.05 -15.09
N PHE A 328 -19.06 13.13 -14.84
CA PHE A 328 -17.64 13.09 -14.52
C PHE A 328 -17.34 12.28 -13.25
N LEU A 329 -18.14 12.48 -12.18
CA LEU A 329 -18.00 11.72 -10.95
C LEU A 329 -18.29 10.24 -11.16
N CYS A 330 -19.29 9.86 -11.96
CA CYS A 330 -19.57 8.48 -12.33
C CYS A 330 -18.35 7.82 -12.99
N TYR A 331 -17.65 8.52 -13.90
CA TYR A 331 -16.42 8.02 -14.51
C TYR A 331 -15.30 7.83 -13.51
N LEU A 332 -15.08 8.82 -12.64
CA LEU A 332 -14.04 8.75 -11.62
C LEU A 332 -14.31 7.60 -10.65
N VAL A 333 -15.54 7.49 -10.14
CA VAL A 333 -15.97 6.43 -9.24
C VAL A 333 -15.82 5.07 -9.92
N TYR A 334 -16.25 4.92 -11.16
CA TYR A 334 -16.09 3.67 -11.90
C TYR A 334 -14.62 3.25 -12.03
N ILE A 335 -13.71 4.17 -12.40
CA ILE A 335 -12.26 3.91 -12.46
C ILE A 335 -11.75 3.43 -11.09
N VAL A 336 -12.13 4.11 -10.01
CA VAL A 336 -11.70 3.72 -8.66
C VAL A 336 -12.25 2.33 -8.28
N LEU A 337 -13.54 2.08 -8.52
CA LEU A 337 -14.15 0.79 -8.15
C LEU A 337 -13.60 -0.38 -8.99
N SER A 338 -13.34 -0.17 -10.28
CA SER A 338 -12.72 -1.16 -11.18
C SER A 338 -11.28 -1.47 -10.75
N THR A 339 -10.47 -0.43 -10.53
CA THR A 339 -9.06 -0.60 -10.13
C THR A 339 -8.92 -1.23 -8.74
N MET A 340 -9.83 -0.91 -7.81
CA MET A 340 -9.90 -1.55 -6.49
C MET A 340 -10.32 -3.02 -6.60
N LEU A 341 -11.18 -3.37 -7.56
CA LEU A 341 -11.62 -4.75 -7.78
C LEU A 341 -10.45 -5.61 -8.25
N LEU A 342 -9.69 -5.09 -9.22
CA LEU A 342 -8.48 -5.75 -9.72
C LEU A 342 -7.40 -5.86 -8.63
N SER A 343 -7.20 -4.80 -7.85
CA SER A 343 -6.29 -4.81 -6.68
C SER A 343 -6.68 -5.85 -5.64
N TYR A 344 -7.99 -6.02 -5.41
CA TYR A 344 -8.53 -7.02 -4.50
C TYR A 344 -8.27 -8.45 -4.98
N ILE A 345 -8.48 -8.73 -6.27
CA ILE A 345 -8.18 -10.02 -6.90
C ILE A 345 -6.68 -10.34 -6.76
N PHE A 346 -5.80 -9.41 -7.13
CA PHE A 346 -4.36 -9.63 -7.05
C PHE A 346 -3.87 -9.80 -5.62
N THR A 347 -4.40 -9.03 -4.67
CA THR A 347 -4.08 -9.23 -3.24
C THR A 347 -4.46 -10.64 -2.79
N SER A 348 -5.62 -11.15 -3.22
CA SER A 348 -6.08 -12.49 -2.86
C SER A 348 -5.25 -13.60 -3.53
N ILE A 349 -4.84 -13.42 -4.80
CA ILE A 349 -3.92 -14.34 -5.48
C ILE A 349 -2.57 -14.38 -4.77
N LEU A 350 -2.03 -13.22 -4.40
CA LEU A 350 -0.75 -13.13 -3.68
C LEU A 350 -0.81 -13.76 -2.29
N GLU A 351 -1.89 -13.54 -1.54
CA GLU A 351 -2.13 -14.21 -0.25
C GLU A 351 -2.14 -15.74 -0.40
N LEU A 352 -2.75 -16.27 -1.46
CA LEU A 352 -2.73 -17.72 -1.71
C LEU A 352 -1.35 -18.25 -2.06
N ILE A 353 -0.57 -17.49 -2.84
CA ILE A 353 0.81 -17.87 -3.19
C ILE A 353 1.72 -17.83 -1.95
N GLU A 354 1.55 -16.82 -1.09
CA GLU A 354 2.34 -16.65 0.14
C GLU A 354 1.99 -17.69 1.21
N TYR A 355 0.70 -17.93 1.49
CA TYR A 355 0.29 -18.78 2.62
C TYR A 355 -0.08 -20.21 2.22
N LYS A 356 -0.24 -20.51 0.92
CA LYS A 356 -0.59 -21.83 0.35
C LYS A 356 -1.77 -22.56 1.01
N LYS A 357 -2.62 -21.86 1.77
CA LYS A 357 -3.85 -22.40 2.34
C LYS A 357 -4.97 -22.18 1.34
N ILE A 358 -5.27 -23.23 0.57
CA ILE A 358 -6.32 -23.19 -0.44
C ILE A 358 -7.63 -23.65 0.21
N ASN A 359 -8.53 -22.70 0.44
CA ASN A 359 -9.93 -22.99 0.72
C ASN A 359 -10.75 -22.65 -0.53
N TRP A 360 -11.52 -23.61 -1.05
CA TRP A 360 -12.37 -23.42 -2.25
C TRP A 360 -13.39 -22.29 -2.07
N ILE A 361 -13.95 -22.14 -0.87
CA ILE A 361 -14.88 -21.05 -0.57
C ILE A 361 -14.17 -19.70 -0.70
N ASN A 362 -12.95 -19.60 -0.15
CA ASN A 362 -12.12 -18.41 -0.23
C ASN A 362 -11.74 -18.10 -1.69
N LEU A 363 -11.40 -19.10 -2.50
CA LEU A 363 -11.13 -18.94 -3.93
C LEU A 363 -12.32 -18.35 -4.69
N ILE A 364 -13.53 -18.88 -4.44
CA ILE A 364 -14.74 -18.44 -5.13
C ILE A 364 -15.07 -16.98 -4.78
N PHE A 365 -15.15 -16.66 -3.49
CA PHE A 365 -15.55 -15.32 -3.06
C PHE A 365 -14.48 -14.26 -3.31
N ASN A 366 -13.20 -14.60 -3.15
CA ASN A 366 -12.14 -13.59 -3.20
C ASN A 366 -11.45 -13.45 -4.57
N ILE A 367 -11.62 -14.43 -5.47
CA ILE A 367 -10.98 -14.41 -6.79
C ILE A 367 -12.01 -14.59 -7.92
N PHE A 368 -12.70 -15.73 -7.97
CA PHE A 368 -13.54 -16.03 -9.15
C PHE A 368 -14.71 -15.06 -9.31
N LEU A 369 -15.47 -14.82 -8.25
CA LEU A 369 -16.60 -13.88 -8.29
C LEU A 369 -16.16 -12.46 -8.70
N PRO A 370 -15.20 -11.80 -8.01
CA PRO A 370 -14.73 -10.49 -8.44
C PRO A 370 -14.13 -10.48 -9.85
N LEU A 371 -13.45 -11.55 -10.28
CA LEU A 371 -12.90 -11.64 -11.64
C LEU A 371 -13.99 -11.71 -12.71
N THR A 372 -15.06 -12.47 -12.49
CA THR A 372 -16.20 -12.52 -13.43
C THR A 372 -16.89 -11.18 -13.54
N ILE A 373 -17.03 -10.45 -12.42
CA ILE A 373 -17.62 -9.10 -12.39
C ILE A 373 -16.72 -8.12 -13.12
N PHE A 374 -15.40 -8.20 -12.93
CA PHE A 374 -14.43 -7.39 -13.64
C PHE A 374 -14.53 -7.60 -15.16
N ILE A 375 -14.47 -8.85 -15.62
CA ILE A 375 -14.55 -9.20 -17.05
C ILE A 375 -15.86 -8.70 -17.67
N ASN A 376 -17.00 -8.98 -17.02
CA ASN A 376 -18.31 -8.52 -17.48
C ASN A 376 -18.35 -7.00 -17.57
N SER A 377 -17.79 -6.31 -16.56
CA SER A 377 -17.73 -4.86 -16.54
C SER A 377 -16.88 -4.29 -17.69
N THR A 378 -15.71 -4.87 -17.95
CA THR A 378 -14.85 -4.43 -19.06
C THR A 378 -15.55 -4.61 -20.41
N ILE A 379 -16.27 -5.73 -20.61
CA ILE A 379 -17.04 -5.99 -21.83
C ILE A 379 -18.18 -4.97 -21.98
N LEU A 380 -18.95 -4.74 -20.92
CA LEU A 380 -20.04 -3.75 -20.94
C LEU A 380 -19.52 -2.34 -21.20
N ASN A 381 -18.38 -1.96 -20.62
CA ASN A 381 -17.76 -0.68 -20.87
C ASN A 381 -17.33 -0.53 -22.35
N TYR A 382 -16.70 -1.56 -22.92
CA TYR A 382 -16.33 -1.59 -24.34
C TYR A 382 -17.56 -1.46 -25.25
N LEU A 383 -18.64 -2.19 -24.98
CA LEU A 383 -19.89 -2.09 -25.74
C LEU A 383 -20.53 -0.72 -25.60
N SER A 384 -20.46 -0.10 -24.41
CA SER A 384 -21.04 1.23 -24.15
C SER A 384 -20.37 2.35 -24.95
N VAL A 385 -19.09 2.21 -25.29
CA VAL A 385 -18.38 3.18 -26.15
C VAL A 385 -18.90 3.11 -27.59
N ASN A 386 -19.32 1.93 -28.04
CA ASN A 386 -19.80 1.72 -29.40
C ASN A 386 -21.28 2.05 -29.57
N ASP A 387 -22.08 2.03 -28.50
CA ASP A 387 -23.47 2.51 -28.50
C ASP A 387 -23.55 4.02 -28.24
N THR A 388 -23.31 4.82 -29.28
CA THR A 388 -23.35 6.29 -29.21
C THR A 388 -24.76 6.87 -29.01
N ASN A 389 -25.79 6.02 -29.03
CA ASN A 389 -27.18 6.46 -28.95
C ASN A 389 -27.76 6.40 -27.54
N SER A 390 -27.18 5.62 -26.61
CA SER A 390 -27.74 5.47 -25.26
C SER A 390 -26.69 5.32 -24.15
N ASN A 391 -26.89 6.03 -23.03
CA ASN A 391 -26.06 5.90 -21.82
C ASN A 391 -26.39 4.64 -20.99
N LYS A 392 -27.36 3.83 -21.42
CA LYS A 392 -27.97 2.76 -20.61
C LYS A 392 -26.97 1.67 -20.23
N LEU A 393 -26.15 1.22 -21.17
CA LEU A 393 -25.17 0.15 -20.94
C LEU A 393 -24.12 0.55 -19.91
N TYR A 394 -23.66 1.79 -19.94
CA TYR A 394 -22.71 2.31 -18.96
C TYR A 394 -23.32 2.39 -17.55
N LEU A 395 -24.56 2.87 -17.43
CA LEU A 395 -25.25 2.94 -16.13
C LEU A 395 -25.51 1.55 -15.55
N ILE A 396 -25.87 0.57 -16.38
CA ILE A 396 -26.00 -0.84 -15.97
C ILE A 396 -24.66 -1.36 -15.45
N ASN A 397 -23.57 -1.06 -16.17
CA ASN A 397 -22.23 -1.47 -15.76
C ASN A 397 -21.83 -0.88 -14.40
N PHE A 398 -22.04 0.44 -14.25
CA PHE A 398 -21.81 1.14 -12.99
C PHE A 398 -22.60 0.52 -11.83
N LEU A 399 -23.89 0.22 -12.04
CA LEU A 399 -24.75 -0.41 -11.03
C LEU A 399 -24.26 -1.80 -10.63
N ILE A 400 -23.79 -2.63 -11.57
CA ILE A 400 -23.27 -3.97 -11.27
C ILE A 400 -22.06 -3.87 -10.32
N ILE A 401 -21.09 -3.03 -10.66
CA ILE A 401 -19.90 -2.82 -9.81
C ILE A 401 -20.30 -2.23 -8.45
N PHE A 402 -21.21 -1.26 -8.44
CA PHE A 402 -21.67 -0.60 -7.22
C PHE A 402 -22.36 -1.57 -6.26
N ILE A 403 -23.28 -2.40 -6.77
CA ILE A 403 -23.99 -3.42 -6.00
C ILE A 403 -23.01 -4.48 -5.48
N TYR A 404 -22.05 -4.92 -6.30
CA TYR A 404 -21.03 -5.86 -5.85
C TYR A 404 -20.27 -5.32 -4.64
N TRP A 405 -19.80 -4.06 -4.70
CA TRP A 405 -19.04 -3.47 -3.60
C TRP A 405 -19.88 -3.30 -2.33
N LEU A 406 -21.15 -2.89 -2.45
CA LEU A 406 -22.07 -2.85 -1.31
C LEU A 406 -22.27 -4.22 -0.68
N PHE A 407 -22.52 -5.24 -1.50
CA PHE A 407 -22.68 -6.62 -1.02
C PHE A 407 -21.40 -7.13 -0.37
N SER A 408 -20.25 -6.89 -0.98
CA SER A 408 -18.92 -7.27 -0.48
C SER A 408 -18.61 -6.58 0.87
N LEU A 409 -18.95 -5.30 1.03
CA LEU A 409 -18.81 -4.57 2.29
C LEU A 409 -19.64 -5.22 3.42
N ILE A 410 -20.89 -5.59 3.14
CA ILE A 410 -21.78 -6.23 4.13
C ILE A 410 -21.27 -7.62 4.49
N THR A 411 -20.92 -8.42 3.49
CA THR A 411 -20.49 -9.82 3.65
C THR A 411 -19.09 -9.97 4.22
N SER A 412 -18.20 -8.98 4.03
CA SER A 412 -16.84 -9.00 4.57
C SER A 412 -16.81 -9.26 6.08
N LYS A 413 -17.77 -8.72 6.84
CA LYS A 413 -17.87 -8.95 8.30
C LYS A 413 -18.14 -10.40 8.68
N TYR A 414 -18.72 -11.18 7.78
CA TYR A 414 -19.07 -12.58 8.01
C TYR A 414 -18.03 -13.54 7.44
N ILE A 415 -17.33 -13.16 6.36
CA ILE A 415 -16.35 -14.02 5.67
C ILE A 415 -14.96 -13.99 6.33
N PHE A 416 -14.54 -12.88 6.95
CA PHE A 416 -13.19 -12.76 7.57
C PHE A 416 -13.11 -13.26 9.03
N LYS A 417 -14.11 -14.00 9.52
CA LYS A 417 -14.17 -14.48 10.90
C LYS A 417 -13.72 -15.94 11.09
N GLU A 418 -13.22 -16.59 10.04
CA GLU A 418 -12.67 -17.96 10.09
C GLU A 418 -11.15 -17.99 9.86
#